data_AF-A0A5E3XEK2-F1
#
_entry.id   AF-A0A5E3XEK2-F1
#
_cell.length_a   1.000
_cell.length_b   1.000
_cell.length_c   1.000
_cell.angle_alpha   90.00
_cell.angle_beta   90.00
_cell.angle_gamma   90.00
#
_symmetry.space_group_name_H-M   'P 1'
#
loop_
_entity.id
_entity.type
_entity.pdbx_description
1 polymer ?
#
loop_
_entity_poly.entity_id
_entity_poly.type
_entity_poly.pdbx_seq_one_letter_code
_entity_poly.pdbx_strand_id
1 'polypeptide(L)'
;MLRHAAVRDYDPHDGENAMWLTPGVHKLELVPGTARLDVTLHEYDLIEEDMLSRNSNGEEGVIIYRAVLNAVSHTVDDVKVVVKVAITPSGYNKLLKEGRLYATDSLAPLQGDIVPLSYGVHRVTNGIGDEALGCLVLQDCGEPLESLNQTEHHFEDLAVQALVRLHDAGIRHNALFANHILDNGGKPFFVDFADAEESTCKRIFKDIPERGAVAPDKSTFGCAEIYAFCQRLKFWKEVVDTFDAKGGPVSTTWVDDPAGLAHLLLERYSTMTPAMALEEAYRSIIKYCAVAMPDRAEEYRELVQGEEFKDACRQYAEARGMVE
;
A
#
# COMPACT_ATOMS: atom_id res chain seq x y z
N MET A 1 -23.72 -5.59 48.10
CA MET A 1 -22.52 -4.86 48.52
C MET A 1 -21.42 -5.16 47.52
N LEU A 2 -21.38 -4.41 46.42
CA LEU A 2 -20.28 -4.48 45.44
C LEU A 2 -19.19 -3.52 45.91
N ARG A 3 -17.97 -4.05 46.02
CA ARG A 3 -16.79 -3.28 46.43
C ARG A 3 -16.40 -2.35 45.27
N HIS A 4 -16.41 -1.04 45.53
CA HIS A 4 -15.72 -0.06 44.69
C HIS A 4 -14.26 -0.50 44.55
N ALA A 5 -13.83 -0.80 43.34
CA ALA A 5 -12.40 -0.88 43.04
C ALA A 5 -11.84 0.53 43.22
N ALA A 6 -10.82 0.65 44.06
CA ALA A 6 -10.14 1.91 44.32
C ALA A 6 -9.55 2.43 43.00
N VAL A 7 -10.00 3.62 42.58
CA VAL A 7 -9.26 4.46 41.64
C VAL A 7 -7.88 4.65 42.27
N ARG A 8 -6.84 4.15 41.61
CA ARG A 8 -5.46 4.45 42.02
C ARG A 8 -5.30 5.97 41.92
N ASP A 9 -4.86 6.60 43.00
CA ASP A 9 -4.45 8.01 42.98
C ASP A 9 -3.39 8.17 41.88
N TYR A 10 -3.76 8.85 40.81
CA TYR A 10 -2.89 9.18 39.68
C TYR A 10 -1.98 10.34 40.10
N ASP A 11 -0.68 10.10 40.13
CA ASP A 11 0.33 11.15 40.36
C ASP A 11 0.77 11.70 38.98
N PRO A 12 0.39 12.95 38.62
CA PRO A 12 0.75 13.55 37.33
C PRO A 12 2.26 13.89 37.22
N HIS A 13 3.07 13.62 38.25
CA HIS A 13 4.50 13.92 38.29
C HIS A 13 5.42 12.71 38.14
N ASP A 14 4.90 11.50 37.87
CA ASP A 14 5.75 10.34 37.56
C ASP A 14 6.25 10.45 36.10
N GLY A 15 7.34 11.21 35.95
CA GLY A 15 7.74 11.96 34.75
C GLY A 15 8.17 11.22 33.49
N GLU A 16 7.77 9.97 33.28
CA GLU A 16 8.08 9.25 32.02
C GLU A 16 6.88 8.56 31.34
N ASN A 17 5.76 8.33 32.05
CA ASN A 17 4.61 7.55 31.53
C ASN A 17 3.24 8.24 31.69
N ALA A 18 3.20 9.54 32.00
CA ALA A 18 1.93 10.26 32.09
C ALA A 18 1.34 10.51 30.69
N MET A 19 0.07 10.13 30.46
CA MET A 19 -0.66 10.50 29.26
C MET A 19 -0.66 12.01 29.10
N TRP A 20 -0.23 12.48 27.92
CA TRP A 20 -0.19 13.92 27.59
C TRP A 20 -1.59 14.56 27.50
N LEU A 21 -2.64 13.74 27.52
CA LEU A 21 -4.03 14.13 27.73
C LEU A 21 -4.57 13.45 28.98
N THR A 22 -4.52 14.12 30.13
CA THR A 22 -5.12 13.55 31.34
C THR A 22 -6.66 13.71 31.32
N PRO A 23 -7.44 12.61 31.43
CA PRO A 23 -8.90 12.64 31.47
C PRO A 23 -9.40 13.45 32.66
N GLY A 24 -10.49 14.21 32.50
CA GLY A 24 -11.02 15.09 33.54
C GLY A 24 -10.21 16.37 33.81
N VAL A 25 -8.96 16.45 33.36
CA VAL A 25 -8.12 17.66 33.43
C VAL A 25 -8.28 18.50 32.17
N HIS A 26 -8.17 17.88 30.99
CA HIS A 26 -8.25 18.58 29.72
C HIS A 26 -9.69 18.68 29.21
N LYS A 27 -10.10 19.88 28.82
CA LYS A 27 -11.37 20.15 28.15
C LYS A 27 -11.18 20.06 26.64
N LEU A 28 -11.80 19.05 26.04
CA LEU A 28 -11.76 18.77 24.62
C LEU A 28 -12.97 19.36 23.90
N GLU A 29 -12.72 20.11 22.83
CA GLU A 29 -13.74 20.66 21.93
C GLU A 29 -13.56 20.08 20.52
N LEU A 30 -14.62 19.52 19.94
CA LEU A 30 -14.59 19.00 18.57
C LEU A 30 -14.34 20.14 17.58
N VAL A 31 -13.39 19.96 16.68
CA VAL A 31 -13.10 20.90 15.60
C VAL A 31 -14.10 20.68 14.45
N PRO A 32 -14.87 21.71 14.03
CA PRO A 32 -15.83 21.58 12.95
C PRO A 32 -15.21 21.07 11.64
N GLY A 33 -15.93 20.19 10.95
CA GLY A 33 -15.50 19.60 9.67
C GLY A 33 -14.39 18.55 9.79
N THR A 34 -14.16 18.00 10.98
CA THR A 34 -13.20 16.88 11.19
C THR A 34 -13.87 15.57 11.62
N ALA A 35 -15.12 15.62 12.06
CA ALA A 35 -15.97 14.45 12.29
C ALA A 35 -17.13 14.45 11.29
N ARG A 36 -17.57 13.26 10.90
CA ARG A 36 -18.82 13.05 10.15
C ARG A 36 -19.87 12.30 10.97
N LEU A 37 -19.42 11.55 11.97
CA LEU A 37 -20.30 10.91 12.94
C LEU A 37 -20.76 11.97 13.95
N ASP A 38 -22.07 12.10 14.16
CA ASP A 38 -22.67 12.82 15.30
C ASP A 38 -22.44 12.03 16.62
N VAL A 39 -21.23 11.50 16.84
CA VAL A 39 -20.86 10.90 18.11
C VAL A 39 -20.37 12.05 18.99
N THR A 40 -21.23 12.45 19.92
CA THR A 40 -20.89 13.52 20.87
C THR A 40 -19.95 12.92 21.92
N LEU A 41 -18.63 13.13 21.76
CA LEU A 41 -17.60 12.61 22.68
C LEU A 41 -17.68 13.18 24.12
N HIS A 42 -18.58 14.13 24.39
CA HIS A 42 -18.83 14.64 25.75
C HIS A 42 -19.45 13.62 26.71
N GLU A 43 -19.88 12.46 26.19
CA GLU A 43 -20.39 11.34 26.99
C GLU A 43 -19.37 10.21 27.16
N TYR A 44 -18.07 10.45 26.91
CA TYR A 44 -17.06 9.41 26.97
C TYR A 44 -15.84 9.81 27.78
N ASP A 45 -15.47 8.96 28.73
CA ASP A 45 -14.16 9.02 29.38
C ASP A 45 -13.15 8.31 28.48
N LEU A 46 -12.05 8.99 28.15
CA LEU A 46 -10.92 8.40 27.45
C LEU A 46 -10.02 7.71 28.48
N ILE A 47 -9.93 6.39 28.43
CA ILE A 47 -9.04 5.64 29.34
C ILE A 47 -7.86 5.11 28.53
N GLU A 48 -6.66 5.53 28.89
CA GLU A 48 -5.42 4.99 28.32
C GLU A 48 -5.30 3.50 28.66
N GLU A 49 -5.08 2.67 27.64
CA GLU A 49 -4.72 1.27 27.84
C GLU A 49 -3.24 1.02 27.56
N ASP A 50 -2.71 1.62 26.48
CA ASP A 50 -1.35 1.36 26.02
C ASP A 50 -0.79 2.51 25.15
N MET A 51 0.51 2.77 25.25
CA MET A 51 1.21 3.73 24.39
C MET A 51 1.83 2.96 23.22
N LEU A 52 1.29 3.16 22.01
CA LEU A 52 1.73 2.43 20.82
C LEU A 52 3.03 2.96 20.23
N SER A 53 3.17 4.28 20.18
CA SER A 53 4.37 4.89 19.61
C SER A 53 4.58 6.34 20.06
N ARG A 54 5.86 6.74 20.05
CA ARG A 54 6.30 8.10 20.32
C ARG A 54 7.30 8.53 19.25
N ASN A 55 6.89 9.39 18.32
CA ASN A 55 7.83 10.03 17.40
C ASN A 55 8.51 11.20 18.10
N SER A 56 9.52 10.90 18.93
CA SER A 56 10.33 11.88 19.66
C SER A 56 11.46 12.48 18.81
N ASN A 57 11.76 11.91 17.65
CA ASN A 57 12.92 12.27 16.83
C ASN A 57 12.56 13.28 15.72
N GLY A 58 12.10 14.48 16.13
CA GLY A 58 12.14 15.68 15.29
C GLY A 58 10.86 16.06 14.55
N GLU A 59 10.41 17.31 14.79
CA GLU A 59 9.44 18.12 14.02
C GLU A 59 7.94 17.79 14.08
N GLU A 60 7.51 16.54 14.27
CA GLU A 60 6.07 16.24 14.21
C GLU A 60 5.38 16.29 15.58
N GLY A 61 5.99 15.75 16.63
CA GLY A 61 5.43 15.80 17.98
C GLY A 61 4.01 15.23 18.06
N VAL A 62 3.83 14.00 17.57
CA VAL A 62 2.60 13.22 17.71
C VAL A 62 2.91 11.94 18.49
N ILE A 63 2.04 11.62 19.46
CA ILE A 63 2.12 10.42 20.29
C ILE A 63 0.83 9.62 20.06
N ILE A 64 0.93 8.29 19.96
CA ILE A 64 -0.20 7.43 19.63
C ILE A 64 -0.51 6.50 20.81
N TYR A 65 -1.76 6.50 21.24
CA TYR A 65 -2.27 5.66 22.33
C TYR A 65 -3.38 4.75 21.83
N ARG A 66 -3.48 3.54 22.39
CA ARG A 66 -4.74 2.81 22.46
C ARG A 66 -5.50 3.25 23.68
N ALA A 67 -6.80 3.40 23.50
CA ALA A 67 -7.69 3.80 24.55
C ALA A 67 -9.08 3.21 24.35
N VAL A 68 -9.91 3.36 25.37
CA VAL A 68 -11.32 3.01 25.33
C VAL A 68 -12.15 4.26 25.54
N LEU A 69 -13.19 4.42 24.72
CA LEU A 69 -14.26 5.37 24.94
C LEU A 69 -15.38 4.66 25.73
N ASN A 70 -15.52 5.00 27.01
CA ASN A 70 -16.56 4.46 27.87
C ASN A 70 -17.82 5.33 27.84
N ALA A 71 -18.95 4.78 27.44
CA ALA A 71 -20.21 5.53 27.45
C ALA A 71 -20.63 5.87 28.89
N VAL A 72 -20.80 7.16 29.19
CA VAL A 72 -21.26 7.70 30.49
C VAL A 72 -22.62 7.11 30.89
N SER A 73 -23.43 6.67 29.94
CA SER A 73 -24.75 6.08 30.19
C SER A 73 -24.74 4.56 30.47
N HIS A 74 -23.60 3.86 30.37
CA HIS A 74 -23.47 2.39 30.55
C HIS A 74 -24.46 1.53 29.70
N THR A 75 -25.12 2.12 28.70
CA THR A 75 -26.08 1.41 27.82
C THR A 75 -25.50 1.07 26.45
N VAL A 76 -24.27 1.50 26.17
CA VAL A 76 -23.55 1.25 24.92
C VAL A 76 -22.25 0.54 25.28
N ASP A 77 -21.86 -0.44 24.47
CA ASP A 77 -20.58 -1.13 24.63
C ASP A 77 -19.41 -0.17 24.50
N ASP A 78 -18.36 -0.46 25.26
CA ASP A 78 -17.09 0.24 25.22
C ASP A 78 -16.48 0.20 23.81
N VAL A 79 -16.02 1.35 23.32
CA VAL A 79 -15.47 1.47 21.95
C VAL A 79 -13.95 1.60 22.01
N LYS A 80 -13.25 0.63 21.43
CA LYS A 80 -11.79 0.68 21.30
C LYS A 80 -11.37 1.69 20.25
N VAL A 81 -10.45 2.57 20.63
CA VAL A 81 -9.96 3.66 19.80
C VAL A 81 -8.44 3.79 19.84
N VAL A 82 -7.93 4.44 18.80
CA VAL A 82 -6.59 4.98 18.76
C VAL A 82 -6.67 6.50 18.85
N VAL A 83 -5.86 7.08 19.74
CA VAL A 83 -5.77 8.53 19.93
C VAL A 83 -4.38 9.00 19.52
N LYS A 84 -4.33 9.83 18.48
CA LYS A 84 -3.13 10.56 18.07
C LYS A 84 -3.12 11.91 18.76
N VAL A 85 -2.17 12.15 19.66
CA VAL A 85 -2.05 13.39 20.45
C VAL A 85 -0.94 14.25 19.88
N ALA A 86 -1.25 15.49 19.52
CA ALA A 86 -0.27 16.45 19.06
C ALA A 86 0.23 17.33 20.21
N ILE A 87 1.55 17.37 20.38
CA ILE A 87 2.26 18.22 21.36
C ILE A 87 2.96 19.42 20.69
N THR A 88 2.99 19.47 19.36
CA THR A 88 3.53 20.63 18.61
C THR A 88 2.49 21.22 17.65
N PRO A 89 2.58 22.52 17.29
CA PRO A 89 1.70 23.12 16.30
C PRO A 89 1.75 22.44 14.93
N SER A 90 2.93 21.95 14.53
CA SER A 90 3.12 21.21 13.29
C SER A 90 2.32 19.89 13.29
N GLY A 91 2.49 19.08 14.35
CA GLY A 91 1.72 17.86 14.53
C GLY A 91 0.22 18.11 14.57
N TYR A 92 -0.22 19.16 15.27
CA TYR A 92 -1.64 19.48 15.37
C TYR A 92 -2.23 19.88 14.00
N ASN A 93 -1.49 20.64 13.19
CA ASN A 93 -1.91 20.96 11.81
C ASN A 93 -1.99 19.72 10.92
N LYS A 94 -1.08 18.75 11.09
CA LYS A 94 -1.15 17.45 10.39
C LYS A 94 -2.39 16.66 10.80
N LEU A 95 -2.69 16.57 12.10
CA LEU A 95 -3.91 15.93 12.59
C LEU A 95 -5.17 16.62 12.05
N LEU A 96 -5.18 17.96 11.97
CA LEU A 96 -6.29 18.71 11.36
C LEU A 96 -6.46 18.39 9.87
N LYS A 97 -5.37 18.30 9.10
CA LYS A 97 -5.41 17.92 7.69
C LYS A 97 -5.94 16.49 7.53
N GLU A 98 -5.40 15.54 8.29
CA GLU A 98 -5.84 14.14 8.29
C GLU A 98 -7.32 14.02 8.69
N GLY A 99 -7.73 14.63 9.80
CA GLY A 99 -9.12 14.58 10.29
C GLY A 99 -10.13 15.18 9.31
N ARG A 100 -9.78 16.28 8.62
CA ARG A 100 -10.64 16.83 7.55
C ARG A 100 -10.79 15.87 6.38
N LEU A 101 -9.74 15.11 6.04
CA LEU A 101 -9.83 14.14 4.95
C LEU A 101 -10.84 13.04 5.28
N TYR A 102 -10.82 12.52 6.51
CA TYR A 102 -11.84 11.57 6.97
C TYR A 102 -13.27 12.11 6.83
N ALA A 103 -13.47 13.41 7.04
CA ALA A 103 -14.78 14.05 6.92
C ALA A 103 -15.25 14.32 5.47
N THR A 104 -14.41 14.09 4.46
CA THR A 104 -14.78 14.28 3.04
C THR A 104 -15.82 13.26 2.58
N ASP A 105 -16.63 13.64 1.58
CA ASP A 105 -17.56 12.71 0.92
C ASP A 105 -16.83 11.58 0.17
N SER A 106 -15.57 11.81 -0.19
CA SER A 106 -14.67 10.86 -0.83
C SER A 106 -14.28 9.72 0.13
N LEU A 107 -13.73 10.04 1.31
CA LEU A 107 -13.20 9.01 2.23
C LEU A 107 -14.27 8.40 3.14
N ALA A 108 -15.33 9.15 3.45
CA ALA A 108 -16.31 8.72 4.44
C ALA A 108 -17.06 7.40 4.13
N PRO A 109 -17.41 7.06 2.87
CA PRO A 109 -18.01 5.78 2.52
C PRO A 109 -17.10 4.56 2.79
N LEU A 110 -15.80 4.78 2.99
CA LEU A 110 -14.81 3.73 3.20
C LEU A 110 -14.52 3.46 4.69
N GLN A 111 -15.00 4.34 5.58
CA GLN A 111 -14.76 4.25 7.02
C GLN A 111 -15.44 3.02 7.64
N GLY A 112 -14.74 2.37 8.57
CA GLY A 112 -15.15 1.10 9.19
C GLY A 112 -14.96 -0.11 8.28
N ASP A 113 -14.53 0.10 7.03
CA ASP A 113 -14.31 -0.98 6.07
C ASP A 113 -12.83 -1.16 5.72
N ILE A 114 -12.25 -0.18 5.03
CA ILE A 114 -10.84 -0.21 4.61
C ILE A 114 -10.01 0.95 5.19
N VAL A 115 -10.67 1.86 5.90
CA VAL A 115 -10.06 2.92 6.71
C VAL A 115 -10.82 3.02 8.04
N PRO A 116 -10.22 3.52 9.12
CA PRO A 116 -10.89 3.63 10.42
C PRO A 116 -12.13 4.52 10.40
N LEU A 117 -13.09 4.27 11.30
CA LEU A 117 -14.03 5.31 11.69
C LEU A 117 -13.28 6.47 12.34
N SER A 118 -13.61 7.70 11.96
CA SER A 118 -13.08 8.93 12.56
C SER A 118 -14.13 9.57 13.47
N TYR A 119 -13.75 9.76 14.73
CA TYR A 119 -14.52 10.52 15.72
C TYR A 119 -14.14 12.00 15.74
N GLY A 120 -13.16 12.39 14.90
CA GLY A 120 -12.76 13.77 14.67
C GLY A 120 -11.57 14.24 15.48
N VAL A 121 -11.21 15.51 15.24
CA VAL A 121 -10.12 16.19 15.91
C VAL A 121 -10.68 17.02 17.04
N HIS A 122 -10.09 16.88 18.22
CA HIS A 122 -10.43 17.61 19.42
C HIS A 122 -9.32 18.56 19.80
N ARG A 123 -9.68 19.82 20.05
CA ARG A 123 -8.76 20.83 20.57
C ARG A 123 -8.77 20.84 22.09
N VAL A 124 -7.61 20.99 22.70
CA VAL A 124 -7.52 21.31 24.14
C VAL A 124 -7.81 22.81 24.33
N THR A 125 -8.80 23.13 25.17
CA THR A 125 -9.28 24.51 25.37
C THR A 125 -8.76 25.17 26.65
N ASN A 126 -8.21 24.41 27.58
CA ASN A 126 -7.75 24.88 28.89
C ASN A 126 -6.26 24.57 29.16
N GLY A 127 -5.48 24.29 28.12
CA GLY A 127 -4.07 23.94 28.28
C GLY A 127 -3.21 25.12 28.72
N ILE A 128 -2.18 24.85 29.52
CA ILE A 128 -1.19 25.82 30.02
C ILE A 128 0.21 25.33 29.67
N GLY A 129 1.00 26.14 28.94
CA GLY A 129 2.42 25.84 28.67
C GLY A 129 2.63 24.80 27.56
N ASP A 130 3.56 23.86 27.79
CA ASP A 130 4.01 22.85 26.81
C ASP A 130 3.10 21.59 26.76
N GLU A 131 1.81 21.75 27.05
CA GLU A 131 0.81 20.67 27.08
C GLU A 131 0.32 20.29 25.65
N ALA A 132 -0.43 19.18 25.56
CA ALA A 132 -1.04 18.75 24.31
C ALA A 132 -1.94 19.85 23.70
N LEU A 133 -1.86 20.02 22.38
CA LEU A 133 -2.68 20.99 21.65
C LEU A 133 -4.06 20.42 21.26
N GLY A 134 -4.13 19.10 21.11
CA GLY A 134 -5.32 18.39 20.70
C GLY A 134 -5.02 16.96 20.27
N CYS A 135 -6.05 16.24 19.86
CA CYS A 135 -5.93 14.87 19.38
C CYS A 135 -6.87 14.55 18.22
N LEU A 136 -6.54 13.52 17.46
CA LEU A 136 -7.43 12.86 16.51
C LEU A 136 -7.80 11.49 17.09
N VAL A 137 -9.11 11.19 17.13
CA VAL A 137 -9.63 9.93 17.68
C VAL A 137 -10.17 9.07 16.53
N LEU A 138 -9.65 7.85 16.40
CA LEU A 138 -9.99 6.89 15.35
C LEU A 138 -10.37 5.54 15.94
N GLN A 139 -11.13 4.73 15.19
CA GLN A 139 -11.37 3.32 15.53
C GLN A 139 -10.04 2.56 15.64
N ASP A 140 -9.90 1.71 16.65
CA ASP A 140 -8.82 0.74 16.70
C ASP A 140 -9.07 -0.37 15.66
N CYS A 141 -8.14 -0.51 14.72
CA CYS A 141 -8.24 -1.42 13.58
C CYS A 141 -7.13 -2.49 13.59
N GLY A 142 -6.63 -2.88 14.76
CA GLY A 142 -5.70 -3.99 14.92
C GLY A 142 -4.24 -3.56 14.93
N GLU A 143 -3.36 -4.44 14.43
CA GLU A 143 -1.91 -4.28 14.53
C GLU A 143 -1.29 -3.85 13.20
N PRO A 144 -0.25 -2.99 13.22
CA PRO A 144 0.47 -2.63 12.01
C PRO A 144 1.24 -3.83 11.43
N LEU A 145 1.36 -3.88 10.11
CA LEU A 145 2.23 -4.88 9.49
C LEU A 145 3.70 -4.60 9.83
N GLU A 146 4.42 -5.65 10.19
CA GLU A 146 5.88 -5.59 10.34
C GLU A 146 6.57 -5.38 8.99
N SER A 147 6.05 -6.02 7.94
CA SER A 147 6.58 -5.96 6.59
C SER A 147 5.53 -6.30 5.54
N LEU A 148 5.63 -5.66 4.37
CA LEU A 148 4.83 -5.97 3.18
C LEU A 148 5.20 -7.33 2.54
N ASN A 149 6.30 -7.97 2.95
CA ASN A 149 6.77 -9.23 2.36
C ASN A 149 6.51 -10.47 3.24
N GLN A 150 5.84 -10.29 4.38
CA GLN A 150 5.64 -11.35 5.39
C GLN A 150 4.16 -11.66 5.63
N THR A 151 3.31 -11.24 4.70
CA THR A 151 1.86 -11.42 4.76
C THR A 151 1.41 -12.64 3.98
N GLU A 152 0.22 -13.14 4.31
CA GLU A 152 -0.42 -14.18 3.51
C GLU A 152 -0.94 -13.58 2.20
N HIS A 153 -0.83 -14.33 1.09
CA HIS A 153 -1.28 -13.86 -0.22
C HIS A 153 -2.74 -13.37 -0.22
N HIS A 154 -3.61 -14.00 0.58
CA HIS A 154 -5.01 -13.60 0.69
C HIS A 154 -5.16 -12.18 1.28
N PHE A 155 -4.41 -11.86 2.33
CA PHE A 155 -4.41 -10.52 2.91
C PHE A 155 -3.93 -9.47 1.91
N GLU A 156 -2.85 -9.79 1.19
CA GLU A 156 -2.28 -8.89 0.18
C GLU A 156 -3.24 -8.63 -0.99
N ASP A 157 -3.99 -9.65 -1.43
CA ASP A 157 -5.05 -9.49 -2.44
C ASP A 157 -6.13 -8.51 -1.95
N LEU A 158 -6.56 -8.65 -0.69
CA LEU A 158 -7.48 -7.72 -0.06
C LEU A 158 -6.89 -6.32 0.07
N ALA A 159 -5.60 -6.18 0.38
CA ALA A 159 -4.94 -4.89 0.52
C ALA A 159 -4.86 -4.16 -0.83
N VAL A 160 -4.53 -4.87 -1.91
CA VAL A 160 -4.55 -4.31 -3.26
C VAL A 160 -5.96 -3.87 -3.65
N GLN A 161 -6.98 -4.70 -3.40
CA GLN A 161 -8.38 -4.34 -3.66
C GLN A 161 -8.84 -3.12 -2.85
N ALA A 162 -8.48 -3.08 -1.57
CA ALA A 162 -8.78 -1.96 -0.69
C ALA A 162 -8.10 -0.66 -1.19
N LEU A 163 -6.85 -0.73 -1.64
CA LEU A 163 -6.16 0.41 -2.21
C LEU A 163 -6.85 0.89 -3.49
N VAL A 164 -7.24 -0.02 -4.38
CA VAL A 164 -7.99 0.32 -5.60
C VAL A 164 -9.29 1.06 -5.26
N ARG A 165 -10.03 0.59 -4.25
CA ARG A 165 -11.25 1.25 -3.76
C ARG A 165 -10.97 2.65 -3.18
N LEU A 166 -9.85 2.83 -2.48
CA LEU A 166 -9.41 4.15 -2.00
C LEU A 166 -9.16 5.11 -3.17
N HIS A 167 -8.48 4.64 -4.22
CA HIS A 167 -8.25 5.42 -5.43
C HIS A 167 -9.53 5.69 -6.24
N ASP A 168 -10.49 4.76 -6.23
CA ASP A 168 -11.81 4.94 -6.87
C ASP A 168 -12.66 5.99 -6.17
N ALA A 169 -12.50 6.09 -4.86
CA ALA A 169 -13.08 7.17 -4.07
C ALA A 169 -12.37 8.52 -4.30
N GLY A 170 -11.33 8.58 -5.14
CA GLY A 170 -10.62 9.81 -5.45
C GLY A 170 -9.60 10.20 -4.39
N ILE A 171 -9.07 9.25 -3.62
CA ILE A 171 -8.04 9.50 -2.60
C ILE A 171 -6.72 8.85 -3.03
N ARG A 172 -5.61 9.60 -2.88
CA ARG A 172 -4.25 9.09 -2.97
C ARG A 172 -3.60 9.19 -1.60
N HIS A 173 -2.95 8.13 -1.14
CA HIS A 173 -2.43 8.05 0.22
C HIS A 173 -1.07 8.74 0.38
N ASN A 174 -0.21 8.65 -0.63
CA ASN A 174 1.17 9.15 -0.70
C ASN A 174 2.19 8.58 0.30
N ALA A 175 1.78 7.72 1.23
CA ALA A 175 2.62 7.21 2.32
C ALA A 175 2.35 5.73 2.66
N LEU A 176 2.18 4.88 1.64
CA LEU A 176 1.92 3.44 1.82
C LEU A 176 3.17 2.66 2.26
N PHE A 177 3.37 2.60 3.57
CA PHE A 177 4.36 1.80 4.26
C PHE A 177 3.69 0.68 5.07
N ALA A 178 4.44 -0.36 5.46
CA ALA A 178 3.90 -1.50 6.20
C ALA A 178 3.19 -1.08 7.50
N ASN A 179 3.79 -0.16 8.24
CA ASN A 179 3.26 0.37 9.50
C ASN A 179 2.02 1.28 9.33
N HIS A 180 1.64 1.62 8.10
CA HIS A 180 0.43 2.39 7.77
C HIS A 180 -0.71 1.49 7.22
N ILE A 181 -0.52 0.18 7.32
CA ILE A 181 -1.52 -0.82 6.99
C ILE A 181 -1.70 -1.66 8.26
N LEU A 182 -2.92 -1.69 8.77
CA LEU A 182 -3.27 -2.48 9.94
C LEU A 182 -3.96 -3.77 9.50
N ASP A 183 -3.64 -4.87 10.19
CA ASP A 183 -4.33 -6.14 10.06
C ASP A 183 -5.33 -6.31 11.20
N ASN A 184 -6.61 -6.33 10.84
CA ASN A 184 -7.71 -6.65 11.73
C ASN A 184 -8.30 -8.03 11.41
N GLY A 185 -7.59 -9.09 11.81
CA GLY A 185 -8.06 -10.46 11.64
C GLY A 185 -8.15 -10.91 10.18
N GLY A 186 -7.14 -10.57 9.37
CA GLY A 186 -7.06 -10.82 7.94
C GLY A 186 -7.63 -9.69 7.07
N LYS A 187 -8.12 -8.60 7.68
CA LYS A 187 -8.73 -7.48 6.98
C LYS A 187 -7.81 -6.24 7.00
N PRO A 188 -7.40 -5.70 5.85
CA PRO A 188 -6.51 -4.55 5.79
C PRO A 188 -7.25 -3.22 6.05
N PHE A 189 -6.64 -2.36 6.86
CA PHE A 189 -7.04 -0.97 7.06
C PHE A 189 -5.88 -0.03 6.75
N PHE A 190 -6.10 0.98 5.90
CA PHE A 190 -5.12 2.04 5.68
C PHE A 190 -5.28 3.14 6.73
N VAL A 191 -4.15 3.60 7.27
CA VAL A 191 -4.09 4.66 8.29
C VAL A 191 -2.99 5.66 7.95
N ASP A 192 -2.99 6.78 8.67
CA ASP A 192 -2.00 7.86 8.50
C ASP A 192 -2.16 8.64 7.19
N PHE A 193 -3.28 9.37 7.10
CA PHE A 193 -3.61 10.20 5.94
C PHE A 193 -2.99 11.61 6.00
N ALA A 194 -1.92 11.82 6.77
CA ALA A 194 -1.27 13.12 6.90
C ALA A 194 -0.74 13.66 5.56
N ASP A 195 -0.23 12.77 4.69
CA ASP A 195 0.28 13.09 3.35
C ASP A 195 -0.72 12.82 2.22
N ALA A 196 -1.89 12.30 2.54
CA ALA A 196 -2.90 11.99 1.57
C ALA A 196 -3.57 13.25 0.99
N GLU A 197 -4.17 13.07 -0.19
CA GLU A 197 -4.86 14.12 -0.93
C GLU A 197 -6.01 13.56 -1.76
N GLU A 198 -6.98 14.43 -2.06
CA GLU A 198 -7.98 14.14 -3.10
C GLU A 198 -7.32 14.23 -4.48
N SER A 199 -7.40 13.15 -5.26
CA SER A 199 -6.89 13.11 -6.62
C SER A 199 -7.63 12.08 -7.47
N THR A 200 -7.81 12.39 -8.75
CA THR A 200 -8.32 11.41 -9.72
C THR A 200 -7.22 10.40 -10.06
N CYS A 201 -7.49 9.12 -9.84
CA CYS A 201 -6.61 8.05 -10.24
C CYS A 201 -6.50 8.00 -11.77
N LYS A 202 -5.27 8.02 -12.29
CA LYS A 202 -4.97 7.99 -13.74
C LYS A 202 -4.73 6.58 -14.27
N ARG A 203 -5.09 5.54 -13.50
CA ARG A 203 -4.89 4.16 -13.93
C ARG A 203 -5.67 3.89 -15.21
N ILE A 204 -5.02 3.21 -16.15
CA ILE A 204 -5.64 2.84 -17.43
C ILE A 204 -6.45 1.55 -17.26
N PHE A 205 -5.95 0.63 -16.45
CA PHE A 205 -6.63 -0.62 -16.14
C PHE A 205 -7.75 -0.41 -15.13
N LYS A 206 -8.95 -0.86 -15.48
CA LYS A 206 -10.08 -0.88 -14.53
C LYS A 206 -9.80 -1.86 -13.39
N ASP A 207 -9.40 -3.07 -13.76
CA ASP A 207 -9.08 -4.17 -12.86
C ASP A 207 -7.56 -4.39 -12.82
N ILE A 208 -7.04 -4.66 -11.62
CA ILE A 208 -5.61 -4.94 -11.43
C ILE A 208 -5.30 -6.35 -11.96
N PRO A 209 -4.24 -6.54 -12.77
CA PRO A 209 -3.83 -7.88 -13.20
C PRO A 209 -3.66 -8.80 -12.01
N GLU A 210 -4.13 -10.04 -12.15
CA GLU A 210 -4.14 -11.02 -11.06
C GLU A 210 -2.75 -11.29 -10.48
N ARG A 211 -2.73 -11.78 -9.23
CA ARG A 211 -1.48 -12.18 -8.58
C ARG A 211 -0.73 -13.19 -9.42
N GLY A 212 0.58 -13.00 -9.55
CA GLY A 212 1.44 -13.89 -10.33
C GLY A 212 1.27 -13.77 -11.84
N ALA A 213 0.40 -12.87 -12.32
CA ALA A 213 0.49 -12.34 -13.67
C ALA A 213 1.77 -11.54 -13.83
N VAL A 214 2.06 -11.16 -15.05
CA VAL A 214 3.29 -10.47 -15.40
C VAL A 214 3.07 -8.98 -15.17
N ALA A 215 4.05 -8.32 -14.54
CA ALA A 215 3.90 -6.93 -14.19
C ALA A 215 3.61 -6.09 -15.45
N PRO A 216 2.56 -5.26 -15.46
CA PRO A 216 2.28 -4.37 -16.58
C PRO A 216 3.41 -3.35 -16.72
N ASP A 217 3.59 -2.78 -17.91
CA ASP A 217 4.55 -1.69 -18.05
C ASP A 217 4.10 -0.47 -17.23
N LYS A 218 5.03 0.11 -16.46
CA LYS A 218 4.75 1.22 -15.55
C LYS A 218 4.15 2.44 -16.28
N SER A 219 4.60 2.73 -17.50
CA SER A 219 4.08 3.85 -18.28
C SER A 219 2.65 3.59 -18.79
N THR A 220 2.32 2.33 -19.10
CA THR A 220 0.98 1.90 -19.51
C THR A 220 0.01 1.66 -18.35
N PHE A 221 0.51 1.48 -17.12
CA PHE A 221 -0.36 1.26 -15.96
C PHE A 221 -1.10 2.52 -15.50
N GLY A 222 -0.42 3.68 -15.53
CA GLY A 222 -1.02 5.00 -15.33
C GLY A 222 -1.19 5.47 -13.86
N CYS A 223 -1.04 4.59 -12.86
CA CYS A 223 -1.06 4.98 -11.44
C CYS A 223 0.21 4.54 -10.70
N ALA A 224 1.06 5.49 -10.34
CA ALA A 224 2.36 5.22 -9.72
C ALA A 224 2.24 4.61 -8.30
N GLU A 225 1.26 5.03 -7.50
CA GLU A 225 1.09 4.55 -6.12
C GLU A 225 0.68 3.08 -6.08
N ILE A 226 -0.41 2.70 -6.76
CA ILE A 226 -0.86 1.31 -6.85
C ILE A 226 0.23 0.42 -7.47
N TYR A 227 0.90 0.89 -8.53
CA TYR A 227 1.97 0.13 -9.17
C TYR A 227 3.12 -0.14 -8.20
N ALA A 228 3.61 0.89 -7.51
CA ALA A 228 4.68 0.74 -6.52
C ALA A 228 4.26 -0.14 -5.34
N PHE A 229 3.00 -0.06 -4.92
CA PHE A 229 2.46 -0.93 -3.87
C PHE A 229 2.46 -2.40 -4.29
N CYS A 230 1.95 -2.71 -5.50
CA CYS A 230 1.97 -4.06 -6.06
C CYS A 230 3.40 -4.61 -6.22
N GLN A 231 4.37 -3.76 -6.62
CA GLN A 231 5.77 -4.16 -6.69
C GLN A 231 6.36 -4.51 -5.32
N ARG A 232 6.07 -3.72 -4.28
CA ARG A 232 6.57 -4.00 -2.91
C ARG A 232 5.99 -5.29 -2.32
N LEU A 233 4.75 -5.62 -2.69
CA LEU A 233 4.10 -6.89 -2.34
C LEU A 233 4.59 -8.08 -3.19
N LYS A 234 5.42 -7.84 -4.22
CA LYS A 234 5.73 -8.85 -5.25
C LYS A 234 4.48 -9.50 -5.83
N PHE A 235 3.44 -8.68 -5.99
CA PHE A 235 2.10 -9.10 -6.40
C PHE A 235 2.12 -9.74 -7.79
N TRP A 236 2.95 -9.19 -8.67
CA TRP A 236 3.18 -9.71 -10.01
C TRP A 236 4.52 -10.42 -10.09
N LYS A 237 4.65 -11.32 -11.08
CA LYS A 237 5.95 -11.82 -11.52
C LYS A 237 6.76 -10.64 -12.03
N GLU A 238 7.95 -10.49 -11.47
CA GLU A 238 8.93 -9.59 -12.03
C GLU A 238 9.20 -10.02 -13.47
N VAL A 239 9.05 -9.07 -14.39
CA VAL A 239 9.61 -9.22 -15.72
C VAL A 239 11.11 -9.20 -15.51
N VAL A 240 11.74 -10.37 -15.53
CA VAL A 240 13.19 -10.43 -15.47
C VAL A 240 13.68 -9.70 -16.72
N ASP A 241 14.51 -8.66 -16.57
CA ASP A 241 15.08 -7.89 -17.70
C ASP A 241 15.89 -8.77 -18.67
N THR A 242 16.08 -10.04 -18.31
CA THR A 242 16.73 -11.03 -19.13
C THR A 242 15.96 -12.35 -19.12
N PHE A 243 16.07 -13.12 -20.20
CA PHE A 243 15.63 -14.51 -20.26
C PHE A 243 16.78 -15.40 -20.71
N ASP A 244 16.70 -16.69 -20.39
CA ASP A 244 17.72 -17.65 -20.79
C ASP A 244 17.62 -17.95 -22.28
N ALA A 245 18.64 -17.57 -23.03
CA ALA A 245 18.96 -18.15 -24.33
C ALA A 245 20.20 -19.04 -24.20
N LYS A 246 20.45 -19.92 -25.17
CA LYS A 246 21.64 -20.79 -25.16
C LYS A 246 22.89 -19.96 -24.82
N GLY A 247 23.51 -20.24 -23.67
CA GLY A 247 24.68 -19.50 -23.17
C GLY A 247 24.49 -18.51 -22.05
N GLY A 248 23.26 -18.31 -21.59
CA GLY A 248 22.95 -17.52 -20.42
C GLY A 248 21.95 -16.40 -20.70
N PRO A 249 21.78 -15.50 -19.73
CA PRO A 249 20.76 -14.46 -19.78
C PRO A 249 20.98 -13.49 -20.95
N VAL A 250 19.91 -13.16 -21.65
CA VAL A 250 19.85 -12.15 -22.72
C VAL A 250 18.70 -11.18 -22.44
N SER A 251 18.89 -9.91 -22.80
CA SER A 251 17.91 -8.83 -22.56
C SER A 251 16.52 -9.15 -23.13
N THR A 252 15.44 -8.79 -22.42
CA THR A 252 14.06 -8.90 -22.92
C THR A 252 13.78 -7.99 -24.11
N THR A 253 14.63 -6.99 -24.38
CA THR A 253 14.56 -6.19 -25.62
C THR A 253 14.70 -7.03 -26.89
N TRP A 254 15.26 -8.23 -26.80
CA TRP A 254 15.38 -9.16 -27.92
C TRP A 254 14.08 -9.88 -28.28
N VAL A 255 13.04 -9.77 -27.45
CA VAL A 255 11.74 -10.41 -27.71
C VAL A 255 11.13 -9.89 -29.02
N ASP A 256 11.31 -8.61 -29.32
CA ASP A 256 10.85 -7.97 -30.56
C ASP A 256 11.84 -8.10 -31.73
N ASP A 257 13.06 -8.61 -31.51
CA ASP A 257 14.09 -8.79 -32.54
C ASP A 257 14.74 -10.19 -32.51
N PRO A 258 14.01 -11.24 -32.97
CA PRO A 258 14.54 -12.59 -33.04
C PRO A 258 15.79 -12.72 -33.93
N ALA A 259 15.89 -11.90 -34.99
CA ALA A 259 17.02 -11.94 -35.94
C ALA A 259 18.31 -11.35 -35.33
N GLY A 260 18.18 -10.28 -34.55
CA GLY A 260 19.27 -9.72 -33.76
C GLY A 260 19.71 -10.65 -32.65
N LEU A 261 18.78 -11.34 -31.97
CA LEU A 261 19.13 -12.38 -31.01
C LEU A 261 19.86 -13.56 -31.68
N ALA A 262 19.38 -14.01 -32.84
CA ALA A 262 20.05 -15.04 -33.62
C ALA A 262 21.48 -14.64 -33.98
N HIS A 263 21.70 -13.36 -34.30
CA HIS A 263 23.03 -12.84 -34.60
C HIS A 263 23.95 -12.91 -33.37
N LEU A 264 23.46 -12.50 -32.21
CA LEU A 264 24.18 -12.61 -30.95
C LEU A 264 24.54 -14.08 -30.63
N LEU A 265 23.65 -15.02 -30.92
CA LEU A 265 23.90 -16.45 -30.72
C LEU A 265 24.99 -16.99 -31.66
N LEU A 266 25.02 -16.55 -32.92
CA LEU A 266 26.08 -16.92 -33.87
C LEU A 266 27.46 -16.41 -33.41
N GLU A 267 27.53 -15.20 -32.88
CA GLU A 267 28.78 -14.65 -32.33
C GLU A 267 29.28 -15.44 -31.12
N ARG A 268 28.35 -15.98 -30.30
CA ARG A 268 28.68 -16.80 -29.13
C ARG A 268 29.04 -18.25 -29.47
N TYR A 269 28.50 -18.79 -30.56
CA TYR A 269 28.60 -20.22 -30.88
C TYR A 269 29.03 -20.47 -32.33
N SER A 270 30.32 -20.75 -32.50
CA SER A 270 30.92 -21.08 -33.80
C SER A 270 30.35 -22.34 -34.46
N THR A 271 29.63 -23.20 -33.73
CA THR A 271 29.03 -24.43 -34.25
C THR A 271 27.59 -24.26 -34.71
N MET A 272 26.97 -23.07 -34.54
CA MET A 272 25.58 -22.85 -34.97
C MET A 272 25.54 -22.36 -36.42
N THR A 273 24.65 -22.94 -37.22
CA THR A 273 24.28 -22.36 -38.50
C THR A 273 23.29 -21.20 -38.28
N PRO A 274 23.15 -20.27 -39.25
CA PRO A 274 22.18 -19.18 -39.13
C PRO A 274 20.75 -19.66 -38.88
N ALA A 275 20.32 -20.74 -39.55
CA ALA A 275 19.00 -21.33 -39.34
C ALA A 275 18.83 -21.86 -37.91
N MET A 276 19.83 -22.58 -37.38
CA MET A 276 19.81 -23.07 -36.00
C MET A 276 19.79 -21.92 -34.98
N ALA A 277 20.51 -20.83 -35.25
CA ALA A 277 20.54 -19.67 -34.36
C ALA A 277 19.20 -18.93 -34.33
N LEU A 278 18.53 -18.80 -35.47
CA LEU A 278 17.20 -18.22 -35.55
C LEU A 278 16.15 -19.09 -34.85
N GLU A 279 16.19 -20.40 -35.07
CA GLU A 279 15.31 -21.34 -34.37
C GLU A 279 15.50 -21.30 -32.85
N GLU A 280 16.75 -21.25 -32.39
CA GLU A 280 17.07 -21.11 -30.97
C GLU A 280 16.57 -19.79 -30.37
N ALA A 281 16.70 -18.69 -31.13
CA ALA A 281 16.21 -17.37 -30.72
C ALA A 281 14.70 -17.40 -30.50
N TYR A 282 13.92 -17.86 -31.50
CA TYR A 282 12.47 -18.00 -31.37
C TYR A 282 12.08 -18.96 -30.26
N ARG A 283 12.76 -20.11 -30.12
CA ARG A 283 12.49 -21.05 -29.03
C ARG A 283 12.68 -20.44 -27.65
N SER A 284 13.75 -19.67 -27.46
CA SER A 284 14.05 -18.99 -26.20
C SER A 284 13.02 -17.89 -25.91
N ILE A 285 12.64 -17.11 -26.94
CA ILE A 285 11.59 -16.09 -26.86
C ILE A 285 10.24 -16.72 -26.53
N ILE A 286 9.83 -17.80 -27.21
CA ILE A 286 8.58 -18.53 -26.93
C ILE A 286 8.57 -19.03 -25.49
N LYS A 287 9.67 -19.61 -25.00
CA LYS A 287 9.77 -20.10 -23.61
C LYS A 287 9.57 -18.96 -22.61
N TYR A 288 10.19 -17.81 -22.86
CA TYR A 288 10.01 -16.62 -22.03
C TYR A 288 8.56 -16.10 -22.12
N CYS A 289 8.04 -15.87 -23.33
CA CYS A 289 6.69 -15.39 -23.56
C CYS A 289 5.64 -16.35 -22.99
N ALA A 290 5.85 -17.67 -22.98
CA ALA A 290 4.90 -18.61 -22.40
C ALA A 290 4.62 -18.33 -20.91
N VAL A 291 5.58 -17.71 -20.22
CA VAL A 291 5.44 -17.30 -18.81
C VAL A 291 5.09 -15.81 -18.71
N ALA A 292 5.70 -14.97 -19.56
CA ALA A 292 5.64 -13.52 -19.48
C ALA A 292 4.48 -12.88 -20.27
N MET A 293 4.13 -13.44 -21.42
CA MET A 293 3.18 -12.89 -22.41
C MET A 293 2.53 -14.04 -23.20
N PRO A 294 1.57 -14.78 -22.60
CA PRO A 294 1.07 -16.03 -23.19
C PRO A 294 0.48 -15.88 -24.59
N ASP A 295 -0.27 -14.79 -24.86
CA ASP A 295 -0.87 -14.52 -26.18
C ASP A 295 0.23 -14.38 -27.24
N ARG A 296 1.28 -13.62 -26.92
CA ARG A 296 2.45 -13.43 -27.78
C ARG A 296 3.25 -14.71 -27.97
N ALA A 297 3.27 -15.59 -26.97
CA ALA A 297 3.87 -16.91 -27.10
C ALA A 297 3.13 -17.75 -28.14
N GLU A 298 1.80 -17.64 -28.18
CA GLU A 298 0.98 -18.34 -29.16
C GLU A 298 1.21 -17.81 -30.58
N GLU A 299 1.23 -16.48 -30.76
CA GLU A 299 1.58 -15.87 -32.06
C GLU A 299 2.94 -16.40 -32.59
N TYR A 300 3.95 -16.45 -31.73
CA TYR A 300 5.25 -17.01 -32.12
C TYR A 300 5.21 -18.52 -32.38
N ARG A 301 4.40 -19.30 -31.65
CA ARG A 301 4.24 -20.74 -31.90
C ARG A 301 3.58 -21.00 -33.25
N GLU A 302 2.56 -20.23 -33.60
CA GLU A 302 1.90 -20.32 -34.90
C GLU A 302 2.87 -19.95 -36.02
N LEU A 303 3.63 -18.86 -35.85
CA LEU A 303 4.64 -18.43 -36.82
C LEU A 303 5.67 -19.53 -37.09
N VAL A 304 6.29 -20.10 -36.04
CA VAL A 304 7.35 -21.12 -36.22
C VAL A 304 6.86 -22.44 -36.81
N GLN A 305 5.56 -22.71 -36.79
CA GLN A 305 4.95 -23.87 -37.43
C GLN A 305 4.61 -23.62 -38.91
N GLY A 306 4.54 -22.36 -39.33
CA GLY A 306 4.20 -21.96 -40.69
C GLY A 306 5.34 -22.15 -41.70
N GLU A 307 4.99 -22.25 -42.98
CA GLU A 307 5.98 -22.23 -44.07
C GLU A 307 6.74 -20.89 -44.14
N GLU A 308 6.11 -19.80 -43.70
CA GLU A 308 6.72 -18.47 -43.60
C GLU A 308 7.98 -18.46 -42.72
N PHE A 309 8.00 -19.27 -41.65
CA PHE A 309 9.18 -19.36 -40.81
C PHE A 309 10.34 -20.10 -41.48
N LYS A 310 10.05 -21.15 -42.27
CA LYS A 310 11.08 -21.83 -43.06
C LYS A 310 11.68 -20.89 -44.10
N ASP A 311 10.85 -20.06 -44.72
CA ASP A 311 11.30 -18.98 -45.61
C ASP A 311 12.16 -17.95 -44.87
N ALA A 312 11.75 -17.53 -43.68
CA ALA A 312 12.53 -16.61 -42.85
C ALA A 312 13.90 -17.20 -42.48
N CYS A 313 13.98 -18.49 -42.11
CA CYS A 313 15.24 -19.18 -41.87
C CYS A 313 16.14 -19.22 -43.10
N ARG A 314 15.58 -19.51 -44.30
CA ARG A 314 16.33 -19.49 -45.57
C ARG A 314 16.87 -18.10 -45.87
N GLN A 315 16.01 -17.08 -45.85
CA GLN A 315 16.39 -15.69 -46.13
C GLN A 315 17.45 -15.19 -45.14
N TYR A 316 17.33 -15.56 -43.86
CA TYR A 316 18.32 -15.22 -42.85
C TYR A 316 19.68 -15.87 -43.12
N ALA A 317 19.70 -17.15 -43.53
CA ALA A 317 20.93 -17.85 -43.91
C ALA A 317 21.59 -17.24 -45.16
N GLU A 318 20.80 -16.94 -46.19
CA GLU A 318 21.25 -16.28 -47.43
C GLU A 318 21.86 -14.90 -47.14
N ALA A 319 21.19 -14.08 -46.32
CA ALA A 319 21.67 -12.75 -45.93
C ALA A 319 23.00 -12.78 -45.15
N ARG A 320 23.37 -13.92 -44.57
CA ARG A 320 24.64 -14.13 -43.86
C ARG A 320 25.73 -14.78 -44.72
N GLY A 321 25.48 -15.00 -46.02
CA GLY A 321 26.46 -15.56 -46.95
C GLY A 321 26.77 -17.04 -46.69
N MET A 322 25.85 -17.75 -46.02
CA MET A 322 25.97 -19.16 -45.67
C MET A 322 24.85 -19.94 -46.36
N VAL A 323 24.93 -20.02 -47.69
CA VAL A 323 24.14 -20.98 -48.47
C VAL A 323 25.02 -22.22 -48.65
N GLU A 324 24.60 -23.36 -48.11
CA GLU A 324 25.16 -24.67 -48.50
C GLU A 324 24.64 -25.09 -49.88
#